data_AF-A0A496WE59-F1
#
_entry.id   AF-A0A496WE59-F1
#
_cell.length_a   1.000
_cell.length_b   1.000
_cell.length_c   1.000
_cell.angle_alpha   90.00
_cell.angle_beta   90.00
_cell.angle_gamma   90.00
#
_symmetry.space_group_name_H-M   'P 1'
#
loop_
_entity.id
_entity.type
_entity.pdbx_description
1 polymer ?
#
loop_
_entity_poly.entity_id
_entity_poly.type
_entity_poly.pdbx_seq_one_letter_code
_entity_poly.pdbx_strand_id
1 'polypeptide(L)' 'QARLQLSRTPYPLPKMILNPEIDDLLDFRYEDFELRDYQCDEHIKAAVAV' A
#
# COMPACT_ATOMS: atom_id res chain seq x y z
N GLN A 1 15.89 -4.79 -10.79
CA GLN A 1 14.76 -4.33 -9.95
C GLN A 1 15.17 -3.18 -9.03
N ALA A 2 15.98 -3.37 -7.98
CA ALA A 2 16.24 -2.32 -6.97
C ALA A 2 16.84 -1.01 -7.52
N ARG A 3 17.81 -1.09 -8.44
CA ARG A 3 18.39 0.10 -9.09
C ARG A 3 17.34 0.95 -9.82
N LEU A 4 16.35 0.32 -10.44
CA LEU A 4 15.25 1.01 -11.13
C LEU A 4 14.29 1.67 -10.13
N GLN A 5 14.05 1.04 -8.98
CA GLN A 5 13.22 1.64 -7.93
C GLN A 5 13.89 2.88 -7.32
N LEU A 6 15.22 2.83 -7.13
CA LEU A 6 16.01 3.95 -6.59
C LEU A 6 16.13 5.13 -7.56
N SER A 7 15.88 4.93 -8.85
CA SER A 7 15.91 6.02 -9.84
C SER A 7 14.55 6.72 -10.02
N ARG A 8 13.47 6.25 -9.38
CA ARG A 8 12.13 6.83 -9.49
C ARG A 8 11.97 8.02 -8.54
N THR A 9 11.24 9.04 -8.99
CA THR A 9 10.85 10.17 -8.14
C THR A 9 9.61 9.76 -7.34
N PRO A 10 9.61 9.85 -5.99
CA PRO A 10 8.44 9.49 -5.19
C PRO A 10 7.22 10.38 -5.48
N TYR A 11 6.05 9.76 -5.51
CA TYR A 11 4.76 10.46 -5.50
C TYR A 11 4.39 10.93 -4.08
N PRO A 12 3.40 11.84 -3.95
CA PRO A 12 2.79 12.13 -2.65
C PRO A 12 2.31 10.86 -1.94
N LEU A 13 2.35 10.88 -0.61
CA LEU A 13 1.91 9.74 0.20
C LEU A 13 0.39 9.55 0.10
N PRO A 14 -0.10 8.29 0.05
CA PRO A 14 -1.52 8.00 0.13
C PRO A 14 -2.05 8.22 1.55
N LYS A 15 -3.37 8.05 1.70
CA LYS A 15 -4.03 8.00 3.01
C LYS A 15 -4.70 6.65 3.20
N MET A 16 -4.47 6.03 4.35
CA MET A 16 -5.24 4.87 4.80
C MET A 16 -6.37 5.36 5.70
N ILE A 17 -7.61 5.08 5.31
CA ILE A 17 -8.80 5.37 6.10
C ILE A 17 -9.31 4.05 6.67
N LEU A 18 -9.59 4.04 7.97
CA LEU A 18 -10.11 2.87 8.68
C LEU A 18 -11.57 3.12 9.05
N ASN A 19 -12.38 2.07 9.04
CA ASN A 19 -13.75 2.13 9.53
C ASN A 19 -13.78 2.52 11.02
N PRO A 20 -14.37 3.67 11.40
CA PRO A 20 -14.39 4.13 12.79
C PRO A 20 -15.40 3.36 13.65
N GLU A 21 -16.26 2.53 13.06
CA GLU A 21 -17.27 1.75 13.78
C GLU A 21 -16.72 0.45 14.38
N ILE A 22 -15.50 0.04 14.01
CA ILE A 22 -14.84 -1.17 14.52
C ILE A 22 -14.00 -0.80 15.73
N ASP A 23 -14.30 -1.42 16.87
CA ASP A 23 -13.64 -1.16 18.16
C ASP A 23 -12.86 -2.37 18.72
N ASP A 24 -12.97 -3.55 18.10
CA ASP A 24 -12.13 -4.72 18.37
C ASP A 24 -11.13 -4.99 17.24
N LEU A 25 -9.89 -5.29 17.60
CA LEU A 25 -8.79 -5.54 16.65
C LEU A 25 -9.05 -6.76 15.74
N LEU A 26 -9.78 -7.76 16.22
CA LEU A 26 -10.02 -9.02 15.51
C LEU A 26 -11.26 -8.96 14.60
N ASP A 27 -12.06 -7.90 14.71
CA ASP A 27 -13.28 -7.73 13.92
C ASP A 27 -13.03 -7.06 12.55
N PHE A 28 -11.85 -6.48 12.33
CA PHE A 28 -11.46 -5.85 11.06
C PHE A 28 -11.49 -6.83 9.89
N ARG A 29 -12.10 -6.40 8.78
CA ARG A 29 -12.14 -7.10 7.50
C ARG A 29 -11.47 -6.26 6.41
N TYR A 30 -11.29 -6.85 5.23
CA TYR A 30 -10.64 -6.16 4.11
C TYR A 30 -11.40 -4.88 3.72
N GLU A 31 -12.73 -4.91 3.78
CA GLU A 31 -13.62 -3.81 3.40
C GLU A 31 -13.56 -2.60 4.36
N ASP A 32 -13.01 -2.78 5.57
CA ASP A 32 -12.87 -1.73 6.57
C ASP A 32 -11.65 -0.81 6.33
N PHE A 33 -10.85 -1.11 5.31
CA PHE A 33 -9.68 -0.34 4.92
C PHE A 33 -9.88 0.29 3.55
N GLU A 34 -9.79 1.61 3.48
CA GLU A 34 -9.83 2.35 2.22
C GLU A 34 -8.50 3.07 1.98
N LEU A 35 -7.83 2.70 0.90
CA LEU A 35 -6.60 3.35 0.46
C LEU A 35 -6.94 4.45 -0.56
N ARG A 36 -6.85 5.71 -0.13
CA ARG A 36 -7.12 6.89 -0.97
C ARG A 36 -5.83 7.50 -1.51
N ASP A 37 -5.95 8.08 -2.70
CA ASP A 37 -4.89 8.84 -3.39
C ASP A 37 -3.60 8.03 -3.65
N TYR A 38 -3.72 6.70 -3.77
CA TYR A 38 -2.56 5.85 -4.07
C TYR A 38 -2.12 6.01 -5.52
N GLN A 39 -0.92 6.57 -5.68
CA GLN A 39 -0.24 6.69 -6.97
C GLN A 39 1.02 5.85 -6.93
N CYS A 40 1.20 5.01 -7.95
CA CYS A 40 2.37 4.16 -8.06
C CYS A 40 2.84 4.07 -9.51
N ASP A 41 4.15 3.93 -9.66
CA ASP A 41 4.73 3.51 -10.92
C ASP A 41 4.41 2.04 -11.22
N GLU A 42 4.67 1.60 -12.46
CA GLU A 42 4.49 0.21 -12.85
C GLU A 42 5.22 -0.78 -11.93
N HIS A 43 4.55 -1.90 -11.66
CA HIS A 43 5.06 -2.98 -10.83
C HIS A 43 6.39 -3.53 -11.36
N ILE A 44 7.39 -3.62 -10.48
CA ILE A 44 8.68 -4.23 -10.80
C ILE A 44 8.72 -5.64 -10.19
N LYS A 45 8.73 -6.67 -11.04
CA LYS A 45 8.84 -8.06 -10.58
C LYS A 45 10.21 -8.32 -9.93
N ALA A 46 10.22 -9.05 -8.82
CA ALA A 46 11.41 -9.56 -8.15
C ALA A 46 11.24 -11.05 -7.85
N ALA A 47 12.30 -11.83 -8.02
CA ALA A 47 12.29 -13.24 -7.61
C ALA A 47 12.48 -13.35 -6.10
N VAL A 48 11.73 -14.26 -5.47
CA VAL A 48 11.93 -14.63 -4.06
C VAL A 48 12.97 -15.74 -4.01
N ALA A 49 13.99 -15.57 -3.16
CA ALA A 49 14.96 -16.63 -2.90
C ALA A 49 14.29 -17.74 -2.06
N VAL A 50 14.58 -18.99 -2.41
CA VAL A 50 14.09 -20.21 -1.74
C VAL A 50 15.20 -20.77 -0.87
#